data_AF-W2MD22-F1
#
_entry.id   AF-W2MD22-F1
#
_cell.length_a   1.000
_cell.length_b   1.000
_cell.length_c   1.000
_cell.angle_alpha   90.00
_cell.angle_beta   90.00
_cell.angle_gamma   90.00
#
_symmetry.space_group_name_H-M   'P 1'
#
loop_
_entity.id
_entity.type
_entity.pdbx_description
1 polymer ?
#
loop_
_entity_poly.entity_id
_entity_poly.type
_entity_poly.pdbx_seq_one_letter_code
_entity_poly.pdbx_strand_id
1 'polypeptide(L)'
;NMANRIDNWGAALPKEYRSDSLGDIKQLGIKKLFRGIILAPSNSGKTNMVFHLVKNSPNVYSHLHIIARNPDQELYNYMKDKLAGYITIYDPSEPPRVDDIQKDPRGGIQLVIIDDYSSDKKLQHDVFSHFFIRGRHKRLSTLFLTH
;
A
#
# COMPACT_ATOMS: atom_id res chain seq x y z
N ASN A 1 -6.75 42.32 6.45
CA ASN A 1 -7.39 41.06 6.87
C ASN A 1 -6.41 39.91 6.74
N MET A 2 -5.59 39.67 7.79
CA MET A 2 -4.82 38.43 7.90
C MET A 2 -5.81 37.31 8.24
N ALA A 3 -6.16 36.49 7.26
CA ALA A 3 -6.92 35.27 7.52
C ALA A 3 -6.15 34.42 8.53
N ASN A 4 -6.84 33.96 9.58
CA ASN A 4 -6.30 33.12 10.65
C ASN A 4 -5.52 31.93 10.07
N ARG A 5 -4.19 32.01 10.08
CA ARG A 5 -3.33 30.89 9.70
C ARG A 5 -3.43 29.84 10.79
N ILE A 6 -3.88 28.64 10.45
CA ILE A 6 -3.82 27.50 11.36
C ILE A 6 -2.35 27.08 11.45
N ASP A 7 -1.76 27.19 12.63
CA ASP A 7 -0.39 26.73 12.85
C ASP A 7 -0.31 25.19 12.81
N ASN A 8 0.82 24.70 12.31
CA ASN A 8 1.09 23.26 12.27
C ASN A 8 1.57 22.78 13.64
N TRP A 9 0.61 22.52 14.55
CA TRP A 9 0.88 22.05 15.90
C TRP A 9 1.69 20.75 15.94
N GLY A 10 1.54 19.87 14.94
CA GLY A 10 2.34 18.64 14.85
C GLY A 10 3.83 18.90 14.63
N ALA A 11 4.18 19.97 13.92
CA ALA A 11 5.58 20.38 13.73
C ALA A 11 6.19 21.01 15.00
N ALA A 12 5.35 21.56 15.88
CA ALA A 12 5.75 22.17 17.14
C ALA A 12 6.00 21.16 18.27
N LEU A 13 5.59 19.89 18.11
CA LEU A 13 5.83 18.83 19.10
C LEU A 13 7.35 18.67 19.38
N PRO A 14 7.77 18.31 20.60
CA PRO A 14 9.15 17.89 20.84
C PRO A 14 9.55 16.71 19.95
N LYS A 15 10.85 16.57 19.64
CA LYS A 15 11.35 15.63 18.63
C LYS A 15 11.02 14.17 19.01
N GLU A 16 11.06 13.86 20.30
CA GLU A 16 10.76 12.56 20.88
C GLU A 16 9.29 12.11 20.69
N TYR A 17 8.36 13.05 20.48
CA TYR A 17 6.95 12.74 20.18
C TYR A 17 6.63 12.80 18.68
N ARG A 18 7.57 13.27 17.85
CA ARG A 18 7.40 13.33 16.40
C ARG A 18 7.73 11.98 15.78
N SER A 19 6.80 11.46 14.99
CA SER A 19 7.12 10.37 14.07
C SER A 19 8.02 10.91 12.95
N ASP A 20 9.09 10.18 12.63
CA ASP A 20 9.92 10.52 11.48
C ASP A 20 9.10 10.61 10.19
N SER A 21 9.40 11.64 9.39
CA SER A 21 8.91 11.70 8.03
C SER A 21 9.54 10.57 7.23
N LEU A 22 8.70 9.77 6.58
CA LEU A 22 9.16 8.68 5.72
C LEU A 22 9.62 9.18 4.33
N GLY A 23 9.27 10.44 4.00
CA GLY A 23 9.64 11.08 2.74
C GLY A 23 8.81 10.62 1.54
N ASP A 24 9.35 10.91 0.36
CA ASP A 24 8.63 10.86 -0.92
C ASP A 24 9.32 9.91 -1.90
N ILE A 25 8.53 9.33 -2.81
CA ILE A 25 9.00 8.62 -4.00
C ILE A 25 9.15 9.68 -5.09
N LYS A 26 10.36 10.26 -5.19
CA LYS A 26 10.61 11.46 -6.00
C LYS A 26 10.19 11.30 -7.46
N GLN A 27 10.45 10.12 -8.04
CA GLN A 27 10.12 9.78 -9.42
C GLN A 27 8.62 9.84 -9.71
N LEU A 28 7.79 9.60 -8.68
CA LEU A 28 6.33 9.53 -8.81
C LEU A 28 5.62 10.74 -8.18
N GLY A 29 6.32 11.59 -7.45
CA GLY A 29 5.73 12.74 -6.78
C GLY A 29 4.75 12.38 -5.64
N ILE A 30 4.84 11.18 -5.08
CA ILE A 30 3.94 10.70 -4.02
C ILE A 30 4.69 10.41 -2.71
N LYS A 31 3.97 10.37 -1.59
CA LYS A 31 4.55 9.94 -0.30
C LYS A 31 4.92 8.46 -0.34
N LYS A 32 6.02 8.06 0.32
CA LYS A 32 6.37 6.64 0.44
C LYS A 32 5.35 5.84 1.23
N LEU A 33 4.77 6.46 2.26
CA LEU A 33 3.63 5.92 3.02
C LEU A 33 2.34 6.58 2.54
N PHE A 34 1.50 5.83 1.83
CA PHE A 34 0.26 6.35 1.26
C PHE A 34 -0.88 5.32 1.31
N ARG A 35 -2.09 5.80 1.06
CA ARG A 35 -3.27 4.95 0.81
C ARG A 35 -3.88 5.44 -0.50
N GLY A 36 -3.92 4.58 -1.51
CA GLY A 36 -4.36 4.92 -2.85
C GLY A 36 -5.46 3.99 -3.33
N ILE A 37 -6.40 4.53 -4.10
CA ILE A 37 -7.45 3.76 -4.78
C ILE A 37 -7.32 4.06 -6.27
N ILE A 38 -7.26 3.02 -7.10
CA ILE A 38 -7.32 3.13 -8.54
C ILE A 38 -8.68 2.57 -8.96
N LEU A 39 -9.57 3.47 -9.35
CA LEU A 39 -10.90 3.16 -9.90
C LEU A 39 -10.87 3.33 -11.40
N ALA A 40 -11.04 2.24 -12.14
CA ALA A 40 -11.10 2.26 -13.59
C ALA A 40 -11.75 0.98 -14.12
N PRO A 41 -12.39 0.99 -15.31
CA PRO A 41 -13.02 -0.19 -15.90
C PRO A 41 -12.02 -1.33 -16.13
N SER A 42 -12.52 -2.52 -16.43
CA SER A 42 -11.67 -3.65 -16.84
C SER A 42 -10.81 -3.28 -18.05
N ASN A 43 -9.59 -3.81 -18.13
CA ASN A 43 -8.62 -3.55 -19.19
C ASN A 43 -8.12 -2.09 -19.32
N SER A 44 -8.36 -1.23 -18.33
CA SER A 44 -7.86 0.16 -18.29
C SER A 44 -6.38 0.31 -17.90
N GLY A 45 -5.69 -0.80 -17.57
CA GLY A 45 -4.29 -0.78 -17.16
C GLY A 45 -4.04 -0.60 -15.66
N LYS A 46 -5.00 -0.91 -14.79
CA LYS A 46 -4.82 -0.87 -13.31
C LYS A 46 -3.57 -1.64 -12.85
N THR A 47 -3.42 -2.88 -13.32
CA THR A 47 -2.27 -3.73 -12.97
C THR A 47 -0.97 -3.19 -13.57
N ASN A 48 -1.02 -2.54 -14.75
CA ASN A 48 0.14 -1.84 -15.30
C ASN A 48 0.56 -0.64 -14.42
N MET A 49 -0.39 0.08 -13.84
CA MET A 49 -0.09 1.16 -12.89
C MET A 49 0.59 0.63 -11.61
N VAL A 50 0.18 -0.56 -11.11
CA VAL A 50 0.89 -1.24 -10.03
C VAL A 50 2.35 -1.50 -10.40
N PHE A 51 2.59 -2.04 -11.60
CA PHE A 51 3.94 -2.29 -12.07
C PHE A 51 4.76 -1.01 -12.19
N HIS A 52 4.17 0.04 -12.75
CA HIS A 52 4.80 1.35 -12.87
C HIS A 52 5.19 1.91 -11.49
N LEU A 53 4.31 1.80 -10.50
CA LEU A 53 4.59 2.19 -9.12
C LEU A 53 5.79 1.42 -8.56
N VAL A 54 5.76 0.08 -8.62
CA VAL A 54 6.80 -0.78 -8.03
C VAL A 54 8.15 -0.54 -8.72
N LYS A 55 8.18 -0.51 -10.05
CA LYS A 55 9.39 -0.27 -10.85
C LYS A 55 10.03 1.09 -10.55
N ASN A 56 9.23 2.12 -10.32
CA ASN A 56 9.71 3.47 -10.00
C ASN A 56 9.88 3.72 -8.49
N SER A 57 9.76 2.67 -7.67
CA SER A 57 9.98 2.72 -6.22
C SER A 57 11.12 1.81 -5.75
N PRO A 58 12.30 1.81 -6.41
CA PRO A 58 13.39 0.92 -6.03
C PRO A 58 13.84 1.21 -4.59
N ASN A 59 14.04 0.15 -3.80
CA ASN A 59 14.46 0.20 -2.40
C ASN A 59 13.54 1.03 -1.48
N VAL A 60 12.29 1.28 -1.87
CA VAL A 60 11.30 1.98 -1.03
C VAL A 60 10.57 1.01 -0.11
N TYR A 61 10.11 -0.10 -0.66
CA TYR A 61 9.34 -1.10 0.07
C TYR A 61 10.23 -2.27 0.45
N SER A 62 10.20 -2.68 1.71
CA SER A 62 10.93 -3.85 2.19
C SER A 62 10.23 -5.16 1.87
N HIS A 63 8.91 -5.12 1.62
CA HIS A 63 8.12 -6.27 1.19
C HIS A 63 6.87 -5.85 0.41
N LEU A 64 6.43 -6.70 -0.51
CA LEU A 64 5.17 -6.57 -1.24
C LEU A 64 4.18 -7.66 -0.82
N HIS A 65 2.96 -7.26 -0.50
CA HIS A 65 1.84 -8.13 -0.18
C HIS A 65 0.77 -7.97 -1.27
N ILE A 66 0.44 -9.02 -2.00
CA ILE A 66 -0.60 -8.98 -3.02
C ILE A 66 -1.76 -9.87 -2.58
N ILE A 67 -2.91 -9.26 -2.40
CA ILE A 67 -4.17 -9.92 -2.12
C ILE A 67 -5.00 -9.78 -3.39
N ALA A 68 -5.11 -10.85 -4.17
CA ALA A 68 -5.76 -10.82 -5.48
C ALA A 68 -6.64 -12.05 -5.68
N ARG A 69 -7.78 -11.89 -6.35
CA ARG A 69 -8.65 -13.03 -6.72
C ARG A 69 -7.97 -14.00 -7.68
N ASN A 70 -7.13 -13.49 -8.59
CA ASN A 70 -6.38 -14.29 -9.55
C ASN A 70 -4.88 -14.15 -9.28
N PRO A 71 -4.31 -14.94 -8.35
CA PRO A 71 -2.91 -14.83 -7.95
C PRO A 71 -1.91 -15.30 -9.02
N ASP A 72 -2.38 -16.02 -10.04
CA ASP A 72 -1.54 -16.65 -11.08
C ASP A 72 -1.60 -15.94 -12.43
N GLN A 73 -2.03 -14.68 -12.46
CA GLN A 73 -1.93 -13.86 -13.65
C GLN A 73 -0.47 -13.54 -14.02
N GLU A 74 -0.20 -13.40 -15.32
CA GLU A 74 1.15 -13.28 -15.90
C GLU A 74 2.02 -12.23 -15.19
N LEU A 75 1.47 -11.05 -14.93
CA LEU A 75 2.21 -9.96 -14.30
C LEU A 75 2.63 -10.30 -12.85
N TYR A 76 1.76 -10.96 -12.10
CA TYR A 76 2.07 -11.38 -10.73
C TYR A 76 3.09 -12.50 -10.71
N ASN A 77 3.03 -13.44 -11.65
CA ASN A 77 4.05 -14.47 -11.80
C ASN A 77 5.42 -13.85 -12.17
N TYR A 78 5.44 -12.85 -13.05
CA TYR A 78 6.66 -12.09 -13.35
C TYR A 78 7.21 -11.37 -12.10
N MET A 79 6.34 -10.74 -11.30
CA MET A 79 6.76 -10.09 -10.05
C MET A 79 7.27 -11.11 -9.02
N LYS A 80 6.64 -12.28 -8.88
CA LYS A 80 7.11 -13.39 -8.04
C LYS A 80 8.54 -13.80 -8.44
N ASP A 81 8.78 -14.00 -9.74
CA ASP A 81 10.11 -14.36 -10.27
C ASP A 81 11.17 -13.28 -9.96
N LYS A 82 10.86 -12.01 -10.21
CA LYS A 82 11.84 -10.92 -10.06
C LYS A 82 12.08 -10.47 -8.62
N LEU A 83 11.07 -10.57 -7.76
CA LEU A 83 11.17 -10.11 -6.37
C LEU A 83 11.45 -11.26 -5.39
N ALA A 84 11.30 -12.52 -5.81
CA ALA A 84 11.59 -13.70 -5.01
C ALA A 84 11.02 -13.60 -3.58
N GLY A 85 11.87 -13.67 -2.55
CA GLY A 85 11.44 -13.61 -1.15
C GLY A 85 10.88 -12.27 -0.66
N TYR A 86 10.87 -11.22 -1.50
CA TYR A 86 10.37 -9.87 -1.15
C TYR A 86 8.91 -9.64 -1.56
N ILE A 87 8.21 -10.69 -2.01
CA ILE A 87 6.79 -10.65 -2.36
C ILE A 87 6.06 -11.85 -1.77
N THR A 88 4.85 -11.61 -1.27
CA THR A 88 3.90 -12.66 -0.88
C THR A 88 2.59 -12.40 -1.60
N ILE A 89 2.09 -13.39 -2.33
CA ILE A 89 0.75 -13.37 -2.90
C ILE A 89 -0.11 -14.32 -2.07
N TYR A 90 -1.21 -13.78 -1.54
CA TYR A 90 -2.09 -14.48 -0.63
C TYR A 90 -3.24 -15.14 -1.39
N ASP A 91 -3.70 -16.27 -0.87
CA ASP A 91 -4.94 -16.89 -1.31
C ASP A 91 -6.11 -15.92 -1.01
N PRO A 92 -6.96 -15.59 -2.00
CA PRO A 92 -8.11 -14.71 -1.79
C PRO A 92 -9.15 -15.26 -0.80
N SER A 93 -9.18 -16.57 -0.56
CA SER A 93 -10.03 -17.20 0.46
C SER A 93 -9.50 -17.03 1.88
N GLU A 94 -8.18 -16.80 2.02
CA GLU A 94 -7.49 -16.64 3.30
C GLU A 94 -6.56 -15.41 3.29
N PRO A 95 -7.11 -14.19 3.12
CA PRO A 95 -6.30 -12.98 3.13
C PRO A 95 -5.72 -12.73 4.54
N PRO A 96 -4.51 -12.14 4.64
CA PRO A 96 -3.90 -11.83 5.92
C PRO A 96 -4.67 -10.70 6.61
N ARG A 97 -4.70 -10.72 7.94
CA ARG A 97 -5.13 -9.54 8.70
C ARG A 97 -4.00 -8.54 8.76
N VAL A 98 -4.35 -7.27 8.97
CA VAL A 98 -3.37 -6.18 9.18
C VAL A 98 -2.39 -6.51 10.31
N ASP A 99 -2.86 -7.19 11.36
CA ASP A 99 -2.04 -7.51 12.52
C ASP A 99 -1.07 -8.67 12.28
N ASP A 100 -1.38 -9.55 11.32
CA ASP A 100 -0.55 -10.70 10.96
C ASP A 100 0.70 -10.24 10.20
N ILE A 101 0.60 -9.13 9.47
CA ILE A 101 1.75 -8.49 8.81
C ILE A 101 2.63 -7.81 9.87
N GLN A 102 3.80 -8.40 10.07
CA GLN A 102 4.79 -7.87 11.01
C GLN A 102 5.38 -6.56 10.49
N LYS A 103 5.68 -5.64 11.41
CA LYS A 103 6.46 -4.46 11.07
C LYS A 103 7.87 -4.89 10.67
N ASP A 104 8.43 -4.22 9.68
CA ASP A 104 9.85 -4.38 9.39
C ASP A 104 10.66 -3.95 10.63
N PRO A 105 11.55 -4.80 11.16
CA PRO A 105 12.32 -4.51 12.38
C PRO A 105 13.28 -3.31 12.21
N ARG A 106 13.65 -2.98 10.98
CA ARG A 106 14.47 -1.80 10.61
C ARG A 106 13.61 -0.58 10.31
N GLY A 107 12.28 -0.69 10.48
CA GLY A 107 11.34 0.39 10.22
C GLY A 107 11.02 0.62 8.75
N GLY A 108 11.35 -0.33 7.86
CA GLY A 108 10.96 -0.30 6.46
C GLY A 108 9.44 -0.16 6.24
N ILE A 109 9.07 0.41 5.09
CA ILE A 109 7.67 0.50 4.64
C ILE A 109 7.38 -0.76 3.83
N GLN A 110 6.20 -1.32 3.95
CA GLN A 110 5.75 -2.44 3.10
C GLN A 110 4.59 -1.97 2.22
N LEU A 111 4.43 -2.55 1.04
CA LEU A 111 3.34 -2.24 0.12
C LEU A 111 2.32 -3.38 0.10
N VAL A 112 1.06 -3.07 0.35
CA VAL A 112 -0.07 -3.98 0.22
C VAL A 112 -0.90 -3.57 -0.99
N ILE A 113 -1.09 -4.49 -1.93
CA ILE A 113 -1.94 -4.33 -3.10
C ILE A 113 -3.14 -5.25 -2.93
N ILE A 114 -4.34 -4.69 -3.03
CA ILE A 114 -5.60 -5.42 -3.00
C ILE A 114 -6.26 -5.24 -4.37
N ASP A 115 -6.35 -6.33 -5.14
CA ASP A 115 -6.75 -6.31 -6.54
C ASP A 115 -8.06 -7.08 -6.79
N ASP A 116 -9.01 -6.39 -7.44
CA ASP A 116 -10.31 -6.88 -7.91
C ASP A 116 -11.29 -7.29 -6.79
N TYR A 117 -11.49 -6.38 -5.84
CA TYR A 117 -12.33 -6.59 -4.64
C TYR A 117 -13.67 -5.81 -4.67
N SER A 118 -13.99 -5.07 -5.73
CA SER A 118 -15.24 -4.27 -5.85
C SER A 118 -16.53 -5.09 -5.79
N SER A 119 -16.47 -6.35 -6.15
CA SER A 119 -17.65 -7.23 -6.24
C SER A 119 -17.96 -8.02 -4.97
N ASP A 120 -17.07 -8.03 -3.96
CA ASP A 120 -17.25 -8.81 -2.72
C ASP A 120 -17.44 -7.91 -1.48
N LYS A 121 -18.67 -7.86 -0.98
CA LYS A 121 -19.03 -7.05 0.20
C LYS A 121 -18.34 -7.53 1.47
N LYS A 122 -18.14 -8.84 1.63
CA LYS A 122 -17.53 -9.41 2.83
C LYS A 122 -16.05 -9.04 2.87
N LEU A 123 -15.37 -9.20 1.74
CA LEU A 123 -13.96 -8.84 1.64
C LEU A 123 -13.72 -7.32 1.74
N GLN A 124 -14.64 -6.49 1.24
CA GLN A 124 -14.59 -5.04 1.49
C GLN A 124 -14.70 -4.69 2.97
N HIS A 125 -15.63 -5.32 3.67
CA HIS A 125 -15.79 -5.10 5.10
C HIS A 125 -14.57 -5.60 5.89
N ASP A 126 -14.16 -6.85 5.66
CA ASP A 126 -13.20 -7.56 6.52
C ASP A 126 -11.73 -7.25 6.18
N VAL A 127 -11.43 -6.89 4.93
CA VAL A 127 -10.05 -6.65 4.44
C VAL A 127 -9.85 -5.16 4.16
N PHE A 128 -10.61 -4.60 3.23
CA PHE A 128 -10.37 -3.23 2.75
C PHE A 128 -10.39 -2.21 3.89
N SER A 129 -11.44 -2.22 4.72
CA SER A 129 -11.61 -1.22 5.78
C SER A 129 -10.47 -1.30 6.81
N HIS A 130 -10.04 -2.51 7.15
CA HIS A 130 -8.96 -2.75 8.11
C HIS A 130 -7.63 -2.24 7.57
N PHE A 131 -7.26 -2.60 6.34
CA PHE A 131 -6.02 -2.13 5.73
C PHE A 131 -6.01 -0.61 5.53
N PHE A 132 -7.13 -0.04 5.10
CA PHE A 132 -7.26 1.40 4.87
C PHE A 132 -7.12 2.20 6.16
N ILE A 133 -7.72 1.75 7.27
CA ILE A 133 -7.71 2.48 8.54
C ILE A 133 -6.43 2.20 9.33
N ARG A 134 -6.07 0.92 9.50
CA ARG A 134 -5.05 0.48 10.47
C ARG A 134 -3.68 0.25 9.85
N GLY A 135 -3.60 0.00 8.55
CA GLY A 135 -2.34 -0.34 7.87
C GLY A 135 -1.25 0.73 8.04
N ARG A 136 -1.63 2.01 8.08
CA ARG A 136 -0.69 3.12 8.32
C ARG A 136 0.09 2.97 9.63
N HIS A 137 -0.54 2.50 10.72
CA HIS A 137 0.12 2.32 12.02
C HIS A 137 1.16 1.20 12.00
N LYS A 138 1.10 0.33 10.99
CA LYS A 138 2.03 -0.76 10.69
C LYS A 138 3.04 -0.38 9.58
N ARG A 139 3.08 0.90 9.15
CA ARG A 139 3.89 1.38 8.00
C ARG A 139 3.59 0.61 6.71
N LEU A 140 2.31 0.27 6.50
CA LEU A 140 1.83 -0.31 5.26
C LEU A 140 1.31 0.80 4.36
N SER A 141 1.96 0.96 3.20
CA SER A 141 1.33 1.62 2.06
C SER A 141 0.30 0.68 1.47
N THR A 142 -0.88 1.18 1.13
CA THR A 142 -1.97 0.34 0.61
C THR A 142 -2.45 0.89 -0.71
N LEU A 143 -2.56 0.03 -1.73
CA LEU A 143 -3.10 0.36 -3.03
C LEU A 143 -4.27 -0.58 -3.34
N PHE A 144 -5.45 -0.02 -3.56
CA PHE A 144 -6.67 -0.76 -3.85
C PHE A 144 -7.00 -0.59 -5.33
N LEU A 145 -7.18 -1.70 -6.06
CA LEU A 145 -7.59 -1.70 -7.46
C LEU A 145 -9.05 -2.13 -7.54
N THR A 146 -9.87 -1.30 -8.18
CA THR A 146 -11.32 -1.50 -8.24
C THR A 146 -11.86 -1.09 -9.61
N HIS A 147 -12.95 -1.73 -10.02
CA HIS A 147 -13.71 -1.38 -11.23
C HIS A 147 -14.99 -0.65 -10.87
#